data_AF-A0A9X4L0U6-F1
#
_entry.id   AF-A0A9X4L0U6-F1
#
_cell.length_a   1.000
_cell.length_b   1.000
_cell.length_c   1.000
_cell.angle_alpha   90.00
_cell.angle_beta   90.00
_cell.angle_gamma   90.00
#
_symmetry.space_group_name_H-M   'P 1'
#
loop_
_entity.id
_entity.type
_entity.pdbx_description
1 polymer ?
#
loop_
_entity_poly.entity_id
_entity_poly.type
_entity_poly.pdbx_seq_one_letter_code
_entity_poly.pdbx_strand_id
1 'polypeptide(L)'
;MKKLMLLGALAVLLPLQGCRGDASPDELSPRRSSSPPPPLSVASALPGVSPGVSPASGKTPEVVPHLEVTAGTETVTAQMGSYCWTDRKKGVGQCADAAVEPTMANVKRKPRVNAGDIVTLAWSGAPPDEMRVTVSFPDEDRPAEALEAAGSTIRIPAGEGDRLFVITATWPGGTVPYYFGVSASADEEADALRKIAWEAMPEGDRASVVDDWREADVSASEVGEGGWSAVDGDGKLVRIAEAEPGSLITVTFRTTQDGMLGPMVAVFDRSKRELIGWLLRY
;
A
#
# COMPACT_ATOMS: atom_id res chain seq x y z
N MET A 1 4.56 -29.03 -51.91
CA MET A 1 3.44 -29.98 -52.09
C MET A 1 2.42 -29.74 -50.99
N LYS A 2 1.17 -29.47 -51.37
CA LYS A 2 0.03 -29.13 -50.49
C LYS A 2 -0.44 -30.36 -49.70
N LYS A 3 -0.78 -30.19 -48.42
CA LYS A 3 -1.89 -30.93 -47.81
C LYS A 3 -2.66 -30.02 -46.85
N LEU A 4 -3.80 -29.62 -47.38
CA LEU A 4 -4.96 -29.01 -46.76
C LEU A 4 -5.73 -30.12 -46.03
N MET A 5 -6.16 -29.91 -44.78
CA MET A 5 -7.37 -30.55 -44.24
C MET A 5 -8.05 -29.63 -43.23
N LEU A 6 -9.35 -29.86 -43.11
CA LEU A 6 -10.44 -28.91 -42.99
C LEU A 6 -11.21 -29.19 -41.68
N LEU A 7 -11.75 -28.11 -41.09
CA LEU A 7 -13.09 -27.98 -40.48
C LEU A 7 -13.52 -28.90 -39.29
N GLY A 8 -14.02 -28.24 -38.25
CA GLY A 8 -14.88 -28.86 -37.24
C GLY A 8 -15.33 -27.88 -36.15
N ALA A 9 -16.36 -27.08 -36.44
CA ALA A 9 -17.08 -26.29 -35.44
C ALA A 9 -18.16 -27.18 -34.78
N LEU A 10 -18.31 -27.11 -33.45
CA LEU A 10 -19.51 -27.57 -32.76
C LEU A 10 -19.82 -26.64 -31.58
N ALA A 11 -20.86 -25.83 -31.76
CA ALA A 11 -21.52 -25.09 -30.68
C ALA A 11 -22.51 -26.03 -29.97
N VAL A 12 -22.50 -26.03 -28.64
CA VAL A 12 -23.53 -26.68 -27.82
C VAL A 12 -24.22 -25.61 -26.99
N LEU A 13 -25.46 -25.30 -27.38
CA LEU A 13 -26.46 -24.67 -26.53
C LEU A 13 -27.00 -25.70 -25.52
N LEU A 14 -27.14 -25.30 -24.26
CA LEU A 14 -27.99 -25.99 -23.29
C LEU A 14 -29.04 -25.01 -22.73
N PRO A 15 -30.33 -25.37 -22.74
CA PRO A 15 -31.37 -24.69 -21.99
C PRO A 15 -31.61 -25.40 -20.65
N LEU A 16 -31.88 -24.66 -19.58
CA LEU A 16 -32.55 -25.20 -18.40
C LEU A 16 -33.73 -24.32 -18.01
N GLN A 17 -34.92 -24.92 -18.15
CA GLN A 17 -36.22 -24.48 -17.68
C GLN A 17 -36.47 -24.96 -16.24
N GLY A 18 -37.38 -24.26 -15.54
CA GLY A 18 -38.13 -24.74 -14.36
C GLY A 18 -37.50 -24.33 -13.03
N CYS A 19 -38.22 -23.77 -12.05
CA CYS A 19 -39.58 -24.09 -11.64
C CYS A 19 -40.30 -22.91 -10.96
N ARG A 20 -41.62 -22.98 -11.06
CA ARG A 20 -42.68 -22.05 -10.65
C ARG A 20 -43.24 -22.47 -9.29
N GLY A 21 -43.65 -21.51 -8.46
CA GLY A 21 -44.36 -21.75 -7.20
C GLY A 21 -45.05 -20.49 -6.69
N ASP A 22 -46.23 -20.19 -7.23
CA ASP A 22 -47.23 -19.29 -6.64
C ASP A 22 -48.09 -20.05 -5.63
N ALA A 23 -48.41 -19.43 -4.48
CA ALA A 23 -49.79 -19.27 -3.97
C ALA A 23 -49.83 -18.70 -2.53
N SER A 24 -50.15 -17.39 -2.44
CA SER A 24 -51.35 -16.83 -1.78
C SER A 24 -51.56 -16.79 -0.24
N PRO A 25 -52.48 -15.93 0.26
CA PRO A 25 -52.26 -15.00 1.38
C PRO A 25 -53.22 -15.19 2.58
N ASP A 26 -53.00 -14.46 3.67
CA ASP A 26 -54.03 -13.89 4.58
C ASP A 26 -53.30 -13.00 5.62
N GLU A 27 -53.39 -11.67 5.54
CA GLU A 27 -54.37 -10.82 6.22
C GLU A 27 -54.34 -10.91 7.76
N LEU A 28 -53.91 -9.82 8.42
CA LEU A 28 -54.54 -9.19 9.60
C LEU A 28 -53.66 -8.03 10.12
N SER A 29 -54.06 -6.81 9.76
CA SER A 29 -53.84 -5.57 10.55
C SER A 29 -54.96 -5.47 11.62
N PRO A 30 -55.08 -4.42 12.48
CA PRO A 30 -54.26 -3.19 12.67
C PRO A 30 -54.00 -2.83 14.16
N ARG A 31 -53.18 -1.79 14.42
CA ARG A 31 -53.62 -0.52 15.08
C ARG A 31 -52.47 0.38 15.59
N ARG A 32 -52.63 1.66 15.22
CA ARG A 32 -52.41 2.91 16.01
C ARG A 32 -50.95 3.33 16.27
N SER A 33 -50.47 4.43 15.68
CA SER A 33 -50.82 5.85 15.94
C SER A 33 -50.05 6.46 17.12
N SER A 34 -49.02 7.26 16.82
CA SER A 34 -48.74 8.58 17.42
C SER A 34 -47.45 9.13 16.76
N SER A 35 -47.60 10.07 15.84
CA SER A 35 -47.34 11.51 16.05
C SER A 35 -45.90 11.92 15.68
N PRO A 36 -45.71 12.80 14.69
CA PRO A 36 -44.40 13.37 14.35
C PRO A 36 -44.02 14.52 15.30
N PRO A 37 -42.73 14.80 15.54
CA PRO A 37 -42.31 15.99 16.27
C PRO A 37 -42.42 17.24 15.38
N PRO A 38 -42.69 18.44 15.96
CA PRO A 38 -42.71 19.69 15.22
C PRO A 38 -41.29 20.21 14.90
N PRO A 39 -41.16 21.09 13.89
CA PRO A 39 -39.87 21.63 13.45
C PRO A 39 -39.36 22.80 14.31
N LEU A 40 -38.05 23.03 14.19
CA LEU A 40 -37.27 24.17 14.71
C LEU A 40 -37.88 25.52 14.31
N SER A 41 -37.88 26.49 15.24
CA SER A 41 -37.75 27.91 14.90
C SER A 41 -37.07 28.72 16.00
N VAL A 42 -36.14 29.51 15.49
CA VAL A 42 -35.18 30.41 16.14
C VAL A 42 -35.86 31.76 16.39
N ALA A 43 -35.59 32.39 17.53
CA ALA A 43 -35.32 33.84 17.64
C ALA A 43 -35.34 34.26 19.12
N SER A 44 -34.19 34.64 19.66
CA SER A 44 -34.10 35.75 20.61
C SER A 44 -32.69 36.31 20.58
N ALA A 45 -32.64 37.62 20.41
CA ALA A 45 -31.47 38.44 20.18
C ALA A 45 -30.67 38.71 21.46
N LEU A 46 -29.35 38.82 21.25
CA LEU A 46 -28.25 39.50 21.96
C LEU A 46 -28.63 40.53 23.05
N PRO A 47 -27.77 40.75 24.07
CA PRO A 47 -26.60 41.62 23.85
C PRO A 47 -25.29 41.18 24.51
N GLY A 48 -24.20 41.42 23.77
CA GLY A 48 -22.94 41.93 24.31
C GLY A 48 -21.94 40.90 24.81
N VAL A 49 -20.88 40.65 24.03
CA VAL A 49 -19.47 40.95 24.33
C VAL A 49 -18.65 40.54 23.11
N SER A 50 -17.99 41.50 22.45
CA SER A 50 -16.76 41.25 21.69
C SER A 50 -15.58 41.48 22.64
N PRO A 51 -14.46 40.75 22.52
CA PRO A 51 -13.52 41.06 21.44
C PRO A 51 -12.95 39.82 20.75
N GLY A 52 -12.37 40.06 19.57
CA GLY A 52 -11.84 39.05 18.68
C GLY A 52 -10.80 38.12 19.32
N VAL A 53 -10.90 36.87 18.94
CA VAL A 53 -9.80 35.92 19.01
C VAL A 53 -9.46 35.59 17.56
N SER A 54 -8.36 36.18 17.08
CA SER A 54 -7.59 35.61 15.98
C SER A 54 -7.27 34.16 16.36
N PRO A 55 -7.36 33.18 15.44
CA PRO A 55 -6.87 31.84 15.72
C PRO A 55 -5.36 31.93 15.88
N ALA A 56 -4.92 31.92 17.14
CA ALA A 56 -3.52 31.78 17.49
C ALA A 56 -3.06 30.42 16.97
N SER A 57 -2.04 30.46 16.10
CA SER A 57 -1.28 29.30 15.64
C SER A 57 -0.92 28.43 16.85
N GLY A 58 -1.59 27.28 16.98
CA GLY A 58 -1.49 26.41 18.15
C GLY A 58 -0.10 25.80 18.24
N LYS A 59 0.61 26.05 19.34
CA LYS A 59 1.80 25.28 19.68
C LYS A 59 1.38 23.85 19.96
N THR A 60 1.98 22.89 19.26
CA THR A 60 1.81 21.46 19.53
C THR A 60 2.15 21.21 21.01
N PRO A 61 1.27 20.54 21.79
CA PRO A 61 1.61 20.12 23.14
C PRO A 61 2.83 19.21 23.07
N GLU A 62 3.84 19.46 23.91
CA GLU A 62 5.10 18.69 24.00
C GLU A 62 4.91 17.18 24.27
N VAL A 63 3.66 16.76 24.54
CA VAL A 63 3.27 15.40 24.90
C VAL A 63 2.87 14.56 23.68
N VAL A 64 2.58 15.17 22.53
CA VAL A 64 2.20 14.42 21.31
C VAL A 64 3.48 13.98 20.59
N PRO A 65 3.65 12.68 20.28
CA PRO A 65 4.84 12.21 19.57
C PRO A 65 5.02 12.93 18.23
N HIS A 66 6.25 13.31 17.92
CA HIS A 66 6.61 13.83 16.60
C HIS A 66 7.15 12.69 15.72
N LEU A 67 6.89 12.78 14.43
CA LEU A 67 7.38 11.84 13.43
C LEU A 67 8.51 12.49 12.62
N GLU A 68 9.68 11.88 12.68
CA GLU A 68 10.79 12.13 11.76
C GLU A 68 10.81 11.05 10.69
N VAL A 69 10.88 11.45 9.43
CA VAL A 69 10.85 10.54 8.28
C VAL A 69 12.16 10.64 7.54
N THR A 70 12.76 9.50 7.24
CA THR A 70 13.92 9.40 6.33
C THR A 70 13.54 8.48 5.19
N ALA A 71 13.65 8.95 3.94
CA ALA A 71 13.38 8.18 2.74
C ALA A 71 14.67 8.03 1.94
N GLY A 72 15.20 6.81 1.85
CA GLY A 72 16.56 6.58 1.34
C GLY A 72 17.59 7.32 2.20
N THR A 73 18.24 8.33 1.62
CA THR A 73 19.21 9.21 2.33
C THR A 73 18.66 10.60 2.64
N GLU A 74 17.42 10.89 2.25
CA GLU A 74 16.80 12.20 2.38
C GLU A 74 15.91 12.28 3.63
N THR A 75 16.05 13.35 4.40
CA THR A 75 15.10 13.66 5.48
C THR A 75 13.83 14.29 4.90
N VAL A 76 12.68 13.73 5.24
CA VAL A 76 11.36 14.19 4.83
C VAL A 76 10.63 14.81 6.03
N THR A 77 10.07 15.99 5.85
CA THR A 77 9.27 16.63 6.90
C THR A 77 7.85 16.10 6.88
N ALA A 78 7.47 15.34 7.90
CA ALA A 78 6.08 14.98 8.14
C ALA A 78 5.29 16.15 8.75
N GLN A 79 4.03 16.25 8.35
CA GLN A 79 3.07 17.21 8.89
C GLN A 79 1.99 16.45 9.65
N MET A 80 1.48 17.04 10.73
CA MET A 80 0.39 16.48 11.52
C MET A 80 -0.95 16.98 10.97
N GLY A 81 -1.91 16.08 10.83
CA GLY A 81 -3.31 16.44 10.60
C GLY A 81 -4.02 16.79 11.90
N SER A 82 -5.35 16.94 11.83
CA SER A 82 -6.18 17.20 13.02
C SER A 82 -6.14 16.02 13.99
N TYR A 83 -6.11 16.30 15.28
CA TYR A 83 -6.12 15.26 16.32
C TYR A 83 -6.77 15.73 17.62
N CYS A 84 -7.16 14.76 18.44
CA CYS A 84 -7.50 14.96 19.85
C CYS A 84 -6.59 14.06 20.69
N TRP A 85 -6.03 14.62 21.76
CA TRP A 85 -5.05 13.97 22.61
C TRP A 85 -5.37 14.19 24.09
N THR A 86 -5.26 13.13 24.89
CA THR A 86 -5.44 13.16 26.34
C THR A 86 -4.11 12.91 27.04
N ASP A 87 -3.63 13.92 27.78
CA ASP A 87 -2.50 13.72 28.70
C ASP A 87 -2.98 12.91 29.90
N ARG A 88 -2.63 11.61 29.93
CA ARG A 88 -3.04 10.70 31.00
C ARG A 88 -2.51 11.09 32.38
N LYS A 89 -1.38 11.79 32.48
CA LYS A 89 -0.83 12.23 33.77
C LYS A 89 -1.64 13.38 34.35
N LYS A 90 -2.20 14.23 33.48
CA LYS A 90 -2.98 15.42 33.87
C LYS A 90 -4.49 15.20 33.80
N GLY A 91 -4.95 14.17 33.09
CA GLY A 91 -6.37 13.91 32.83
C GLY A 91 -7.03 14.95 31.91
N VAL A 92 -6.25 15.72 31.15
CA VAL A 92 -6.75 16.82 30.31
C VAL A 92 -6.68 16.43 28.83
N GLY A 93 -7.82 16.54 28.15
CA GLY A 93 -7.94 16.40 26.70
C GLY A 93 -7.72 17.73 25.97
N GLN A 94 -7.00 17.70 24.85
CA GLN A 94 -6.78 18.83 23.95
C GLN A 94 -6.97 18.37 22.52
N CYS A 95 -7.69 19.16 21.72
CA CYS A 95 -7.79 18.94 20.28
C CYS A 95 -7.07 20.05 19.54
N ALA A 96 -6.41 19.69 18.45
CA ALA A 96 -5.78 20.60 17.52
C ALA A 96 -6.30 20.27 16.12
N ASP A 97 -6.85 21.28 15.46
CA ASP A 97 -7.30 21.16 14.08
C ASP A 97 -6.16 21.53 13.13
N ALA A 98 -5.93 20.70 12.12
CA ALA A 98 -5.07 21.07 11.01
C ALA A 98 -5.80 22.06 10.10
N ALA A 99 -5.06 23.08 9.65
CA ALA A 99 -5.60 24.08 8.75
C ALA A 99 -5.80 23.56 7.32
N VAL A 100 -5.22 22.41 6.98
CA VAL A 100 -5.17 21.87 5.63
C VAL A 100 -5.34 20.36 5.61
N GLU A 101 -5.99 19.86 4.58
CA GLU A 101 -6.14 18.43 4.33
C GLU A 101 -4.84 17.81 3.79
N PRO A 102 -4.61 16.50 4.02
CA PRO A 102 -3.45 15.80 3.49
C PRO A 102 -3.58 15.67 1.97
N THR A 103 -3.03 16.63 1.24
CA THR A 103 -2.95 16.60 -0.23
C THR A 103 -1.53 16.92 -0.66
N MET A 104 -1.17 16.49 -1.88
CA MET A 104 0.17 16.73 -2.42
C MET A 104 0.48 18.22 -2.64
N ALA A 105 -0.54 19.06 -2.79
CA ALA A 105 -0.39 20.52 -2.87
C ALA A 105 0.02 21.15 -1.52
N ASN A 106 -0.31 20.50 -0.39
CA ASN A 106 -0.02 20.98 0.96
C ASN A 106 1.33 20.46 1.49
N VAL A 107 2.01 19.58 0.75
CA VAL A 107 3.36 19.12 1.07
C VAL A 107 4.38 20.20 0.68
N LYS A 108 5.11 20.72 1.67
CA LYS A 108 6.07 21.83 1.48
C LYS A 108 7.33 21.44 0.71
N ARG A 109 7.85 20.24 0.94
CA ARG A 109 9.07 19.71 0.30
C ARG A 109 8.82 18.26 -0.09
N LYS A 110 9.13 17.94 -1.35
CA LYS A 110 9.06 16.60 -1.91
C LYS A 110 10.48 16.20 -2.31
N PRO A 111 11.25 15.55 -1.42
CA PRO A 111 12.57 15.06 -1.79
C PRO A 111 12.43 14.04 -2.93
N ARG A 112 13.44 14.03 -3.80
CA ARG A 112 13.55 13.01 -4.85
C ARG A 112 14.20 11.77 -4.26
N VAL A 113 13.58 10.63 -4.47
CA VAL A 113 13.96 9.33 -3.92
C VAL A 113 13.75 8.27 -4.98
N ASN A 114 14.41 7.12 -4.84
CA ASN A 114 14.20 6.04 -5.80
C ASN A 114 12.99 5.21 -5.40
N ALA A 115 12.23 4.78 -6.41
CA ALA A 115 11.18 3.80 -6.20
C ALA A 115 11.79 2.51 -5.60
N GLY A 116 11.16 1.95 -4.57
CA GLY A 116 11.71 0.85 -3.80
C GLY A 116 12.67 1.23 -2.68
N ASP A 117 13.02 2.51 -2.48
CA ASP A 117 13.77 2.94 -1.29
C ASP A 117 12.98 2.61 -0.01
N ILE A 118 13.73 2.41 1.08
CA ILE A 118 13.15 2.23 2.41
C ILE A 118 12.90 3.60 3.04
N VAL A 119 11.70 3.77 3.57
CA VAL A 119 11.32 4.89 4.42
C VAL A 119 11.33 4.43 5.87
N THR A 120 12.10 5.11 6.70
CA THR A 120 12.18 4.87 8.15
C THR A 120 11.38 5.93 8.89
N LEU A 121 10.55 5.47 9.83
CA LEU A 121 9.65 6.25 10.66
C LEU A 121 10.19 6.29 12.09
N ALA A 122 10.77 7.43 12.48
CA ALA A 122 11.33 7.62 13.82
C ALA A 122 10.38 8.48 14.67
N TRP A 123 9.95 7.93 15.80
CA TRP A 123 9.06 8.61 16.73
C TRP A 123 9.86 9.25 17.86
N SER A 124 9.51 10.48 18.25
CA SER A 124 10.19 11.19 19.35
C SER A 124 9.98 10.57 20.75
N GLY A 125 9.16 9.51 20.85
CA GLY A 125 8.79 8.84 22.09
C GLY A 125 8.50 7.35 21.86
N ALA A 126 7.60 6.78 22.67
CA ALA A 126 7.19 5.40 22.49
C ALA A 126 6.49 5.21 21.11
N PRO A 127 6.75 4.09 20.41
CA PRO A 127 6.06 3.78 19.16
C PRO A 127 4.54 3.64 19.40
N PRO A 128 3.72 3.83 18.36
CA PRO A 128 2.27 3.67 18.46
C PRO A 128 1.87 2.22 18.76
N ASP A 129 0.72 2.05 19.42
CA ASP A 129 0.10 0.74 19.66
C ASP A 129 -0.48 0.14 18.37
N GLU A 130 -0.99 0.99 17.48
CA GLU A 130 -1.49 0.63 16.15
C GLU A 130 -1.02 1.67 15.13
N MET A 131 -0.58 1.20 13.96
CA MET A 131 -0.17 2.06 12.84
C MET A 131 -0.76 1.54 11.54
N ARG A 132 -1.35 2.44 10.76
CA ARG A 132 -1.80 2.17 9.39
C ARG A 132 -1.17 3.17 8.45
N VAL A 133 -0.64 2.67 7.34
CA VAL A 133 -0.01 3.48 6.31
C VAL A 133 -0.81 3.34 5.02
N THR A 134 -1.18 4.46 4.43
CA THR A 134 -1.78 4.51 3.10
C THR A 134 -0.96 5.40 2.20
N VAL A 135 -0.81 4.99 0.95
CA VAL A 135 -0.14 5.77 -0.10
C VAL A 135 -1.14 6.12 -1.20
N SER A 136 -1.11 7.36 -1.64
CA SER A 136 -1.87 7.85 -2.79
C SER A 136 -0.93 8.26 -3.91
N PHE A 137 -1.43 8.19 -5.14
CA PHE A 137 -0.70 8.38 -6.39
C PHE A 137 -1.32 9.56 -7.14
N PRO A 138 -0.99 10.83 -6.80
CA PRO A 138 -1.73 12.00 -7.31
C PRO A 138 -1.69 12.17 -8.84
N ASP A 139 -0.67 11.60 -9.48
CA ASP A 139 -0.46 11.67 -10.93
C ASP A 139 -1.05 10.45 -11.66
N GLU A 140 -1.66 9.49 -10.94
CA GLU A 140 -2.20 8.25 -11.48
C GLU A 140 -3.69 8.09 -11.16
N ASP A 141 -4.47 7.55 -12.08
CA ASP A 141 -5.89 7.21 -11.86
C ASP A 141 -6.03 5.84 -11.20
N ARG A 142 -5.50 5.72 -9.97
CA ARG A 142 -5.58 4.52 -9.13
C ARG A 142 -5.98 4.89 -7.69
N PRO A 143 -6.69 4.01 -6.98
CA PRO A 143 -7.06 4.26 -5.58
C PRO A 143 -5.82 4.33 -4.68
N ALA A 144 -5.99 4.94 -3.51
CA ALA A 144 -4.98 4.86 -2.45
C ALA A 144 -4.86 3.42 -1.96
N GLU A 145 -3.64 3.02 -1.61
CA GLU A 145 -3.30 1.66 -1.22
C GLU A 145 -2.82 1.62 0.21
N ALA A 146 -3.19 0.55 0.93
CA ALA A 146 -2.66 0.27 2.24
C ALA A 146 -1.29 -0.38 2.10
N LEU A 147 -0.28 0.15 2.80
CA LEU A 147 1.06 -0.41 2.83
C LEU A 147 1.26 -1.20 4.12
N GLU A 148 1.82 -2.39 3.98
CA GLU A 148 2.30 -3.19 5.10
C GLU A 148 3.58 -2.56 5.65
N ALA A 149 3.55 -2.15 6.92
CA ALA A 149 4.72 -1.62 7.59
C ALA A 149 5.45 -2.73 8.35
N ALA A 150 6.72 -2.95 8.01
CA ALA A 150 7.61 -3.82 8.77
C ALA A 150 8.13 -3.03 9.98
N GLY A 151 7.33 -2.97 11.04
CA GLY A 151 7.62 -2.19 12.24
C GLY A 151 7.64 -0.69 11.93
N SER A 152 8.83 -0.09 11.91
CA SER A 152 9.04 1.34 11.66
C SER A 152 9.47 1.64 10.22
N THR A 153 9.36 0.67 9.32
CA THR A 153 9.83 0.79 7.93
C THR A 153 8.72 0.50 6.93
N ILE A 154 8.70 1.26 5.85
CA ILE A 154 7.82 1.05 4.69
C ILE A 154 8.66 1.16 3.42
N ARG A 155 8.25 0.50 2.35
CA ARG A 155 8.91 0.57 1.04
C ARG A 155 8.15 1.54 0.13
N ILE A 156 8.88 2.36 -0.62
CA ILE A 156 8.25 3.24 -1.62
C ILE A 156 7.74 2.38 -2.76
N PRO A 157 6.44 2.49 -3.14
CA PRO A 157 5.90 1.75 -4.28
C PRO A 157 6.67 2.03 -5.56
N ALA A 158 6.63 1.09 -6.49
CA ALA A 158 7.30 1.26 -7.78
C ALA A 158 6.68 2.36 -8.65
N GLY A 159 7.37 2.68 -9.73
CA GLY A 159 6.96 3.68 -10.70
C GLY A 159 7.41 5.09 -10.34
N GLU A 160 7.26 5.96 -11.33
CA GLU A 160 7.63 7.37 -11.24
C GLU A 160 6.48 8.24 -10.77
N GLY A 161 6.81 9.38 -10.17
CA GLY A 161 5.86 10.44 -9.87
C GLY A 161 5.74 10.74 -8.38
N ASP A 162 4.84 11.66 -8.06
CA ASP A 162 4.63 12.04 -6.68
C ASP A 162 3.87 10.94 -5.92
N ARG A 163 4.19 10.79 -4.63
CA ARG A 163 3.55 9.85 -3.71
C ARG A 163 3.19 10.59 -2.43
N LEU A 164 1.92 10.48 -2.01
CA LEU A 164 1.46 11.02 -0.73
C LEU A 164 1.31 9.86 0.26
N PHE A 165 2.10 9.88 1.32
CA PHE A 165 1.94 8.94 2.43
C PHE A 165 1.10 9.58 3.52
N VAL A 166 0.09 8.85 3.99
CA VAL A 166 -0.71 9.21 5.15
C VAL A 166 -0.59 8.07 6.17
N ILE A 167 -0.09 8.40 7.35
CA ILE A 167 0.13 7.48 8.45
C ILE A 167 -0.86 7.81 9.55
N THR A 168 -1.76 6.89 9.87
CA THR A 168 -2.63 7.01 11.04
C THR A 168 -2.03 6.20 12.17
N ALA A 169 -1.57 6.87 13.23
CA ALA A 169 -0.92 6.24 14.36
C ALA A 169 -1.72 6.45 15.65
N THR A 170 -1.93 5.39 16.41
CA THR A 170 -2.74 5.36 17.63
C THR A 170 -1.89 5.06 18.85
N TRP A 171 -2.08 5.86 19.89
CA TRP A 171 -1.48 5.70 21.19
C TRP A 171 -2.56 5.64 22.26
N PRO A 172 -2.18 5.30 23.50
CA PRO A 172 -3.09 5.34 24.62
C PRO A 172 -3.66 6.76 24.88
N GLY A 173 -2.98 7.82 24.40
CA GLY A 173 -3.40 9.22 24.50
C GLY A 173 -4.35 9.68 23.39
N GLY A 174 -4.42 8.98 22.26
CA GLY A 174 -5.23 9.37 21.11
C GLY A 174 -4.65 8.90 19.78
N THR A 175 -5.37 9.22 18.70
CA THR A 175 -4.95 8.92 17.32
C THR A 175 -4.53 10.20 16.63
N VAL A 176 -3.38 10.16 15.94
CA VAL A 176 -2.82 11.30 15.23
C VAL A 176 -2.50 10.87 13.79
N PRO A 177 -3.07 11.53 12.78
CA PRO A 177 -2.67 11.36 11.39
C PRO A 177 -1.42 12.21 11.10
N TYR A 178 -0.45 11.62 10.40
CA TYR A 178 0.71 12.28 9.84
C TYR A 178 0.69 12.12 8.33
N TYR A 179 1.24 13.07 7.59
CA TYR A 179 1.41 12.93 6.15
C TYR A 179 2.71 13.57 5.67
N PHE A 180 3.27 13.00 4.61
CA PHE A 180 4.42 13.52 3.90
C PHE A 180 4.36 13.13 2.44
N GLY A 181 5.10 13.84 1.59
CA GLY A 181 5.18 13.54 0.17
C GLY A 181 6.62 13.37 -0.27
N VAL A 182 6.81 12.49 -1.25
CA VAL A 182 8.08 12.27 -1.95
C VAL A 182 7.82 12.26 -3.44
N SER A 183 8.86 12.52 -4.23
CA SER A 183 8.82 12.38 -5.68
C SER A 183 9.70 11.20 -6.05
N ALA A 184 9.08 10.09 -6.46
CA ALA A 184 9.78 8.86 -6.80
C ALA A 184 10.30 8.95 -8.24
N SER A 185 11.58 8.67 -8.46
CA SER A 185 12.13 8.36 -9.77
C SER A 185 12.12 6.85 -9.99
N ALA A 186 11.96 6.41 -11.25
CA ALA A 186 12.11 5.01 -11.58
C ALA A 186 13.54 4.60 -11.21
N ASP A 187 13.64 3.46 -10.53
CA ASP A 187 14.89 2.72 -10.54
C ASP A 187 14.94 1.98 -11.88
N GLU A 188 15.50 2.64 -12.90
CA GLU A 188 15.56 2.11 -14.27
C GLU A 188 16.20 0.72 -14.32
N GLU A 189 17.16 0.44 -13.44
CA GLU A 189 17.81 -0.87 -13.36
C GLU A 189 16.88 -1.91 -12.76
N ALA A 190 16.25 -1.61 -11.63
CA ALA A 190 15.26 -2.50 -11.02
C ALA A 190 14.08 -2.74 -11.96
N ASP A 191 13.56 -1.71 -12.63
CA ASP A 191 12.45 -1.84 -13.58
C ASP A 191 12.82 -2.68 -14.81
N ALA A 192 14.05 -2.52 -15.32
CA ALA A 192 14.56 -3.37 -16.39
C ALA A 192 14.61 -4.84 -15.96
N LEU A 193 15.13 -5.13 -14.76
CA LEU A 193 15.21 -6.50 -14.23
C LEU A 193 13.83 -7.09 -13.98
N ARG A 194 12.90 -6.32 -13.40
CA ARG A 194 11.50 -6.74 -13.20
C ARG A 194 10.83 -7.06 -14.52
N LYS A 195 11.07 -6.25 -15.56
CA LYS A 195 10.49 -6.47 -16.88
C LYS A 195 11.03 -7.75 -17.51
N ILE A 196 12.34 -7.96 -17.47
CA ILE A 196 12.97 -9.19 -17.97
C ILE A 196 12.42 -10.40 -17.22
N ALA A 197 12.33 -10.34 -15.89
CA ALA A 197 11.79 -11.41 -15.07
C ALA A 197 10.32 -11.70 -15.42
N TRP A 198 9.49 -10.65 -15.51
CA TRP A 198 8.08 -10.77 -15.85
C TRP A 198 7.87 -11.41 -17.23
N GLU A 199 8.60 -10.94 -18.24
CA GLU A 199 8.53 -11.46 -19.62
C GLU A 199 9.00 -12.91 -19.73
N ALA A 200 10.02 -13.29 -18.96
CA ALA A 200 10.56 -14.65 -18.92
C ALA A 200 9.76 -15.62 -18.03
N MET A 201 8.80 -15.12 -17.23
CA MET A 201 7.99 -15.96 -16.35
C MET A 201 7.06 -16.88 -17.17
N PRO A 202 6.98 -18.18 -16.85
CA PRO A 202 6.04 -19.09 -17.48
C PRO A 202 4.60 -18.58 -17.37
N GLU A 203 3.81 -18.71 -18.43
CA GLU A 203 2.46 -18.12 -18.48
C GLU A 203 1.53 -18.62 -17.36
N GLY A 204 1.63 -19.91 -17.02
CA GLY A 204 0.85 -20.50 -15.93
C GLY A 204 1.19 -19.93 -14.55
N ASP A 205 2.45 -19.54 -14.34
CA ASP A 205 2.92 -18.92 -13.12
C ASP A 205 2.55 -17.44 -13.04
N ARG A 206 2.60 -16.73 -14.17
CA ARG A 206 2.24 -15.32 -14.28
C ARG A 206 0.82 -15.03 -13.80
N ALA A 207 -0.12 -15.94 -14.04
CA ALA A 207 -1.51 -15.82 -13.60
C ALA A 207 -1.68 -15.88 -12.07
N SER A 208 -0.67 -16.37 -11.34
CA SER A 208 -0.72 -16.48 -9.88
C SER A 208 -0.25 -15.23 -9.13
N VAL A 209 0.41 -14.28 -9.83
CA VAL A 209 0.97 -13.06 -9.25
C VAL A 209 -0.16 -12.11 -8.82
N VAL A 210 -0.08 -11.62 -7.59
CA VAL A 210 -1.14 -10.81 -6.96
C VAL A 210 -0.96 -9.31 -7.19
N ASP A 211 0.29 -8.84 -7.15
CA ASP A 211 0.63 -7.42 -7.22
C ASP A 211 1.07 -7.00 -8.63
N ASP A 212 1.19 -5.68 -8.89
CA ASP A 212 1.80 -5.20 -10.15
C ASP A 212 3.25 -5.70 -10.23
N TRP A 213 3.64 -6.31 -11.36
CA TRP A 213 4.99 -6.83 -11.58
C TRP A 213 6.07 -5.77 -11.42
N ARG A 214 5.73 -4.49 -11.62
CA ARG A 214 6.63 -3.35 -11.39
C ARG A 214 6.97 -3.17 -9.92
N GLU A 215 6.12 -3.63 -9.01
CA GLU A 215 6.32 -3.53 -7.56
C GLU A 215 7.09 -4.70 -6.96
N ALA A 216 7.48 -5.68 -7.79
CA ALA A 216 8.27 -6.81 -7.35
C ALA A 216 9.56 -6.35 -6.62
N ASP A 217 9.87 -7.02 -5.52
CA ASP A 217 11.00 -6.66 -4.68
C ASP A 217 12.30 -6.99 -5.41
N VAL A 218 13.17 -5.99 -5.57
CA VAL A 218 14.50 -6.17 -6.16
C VAL A 218 15.52 -5.97 -5.06
N SER A 219 16.30 -7.00 -4.80
CA SER A 219 17.28 -7.03 -3.71
C SER A 219 18.57 -7.71 -4.16
N ALA A 220 19.71 -7.18 -3.71
CA ALA A 220 20.99 -7.87 -3.84
C ALA A 220 21.02 -9.02 -2.84
N SER A 221 21.41 -10.21 -3.30
CA SER A 221 21.40 -11.42 -2.48
C SER A 221 22.77 -12.09 -2.44
N GLU A 222 23.00 -12.81 -1.35
CA GLU A 222 24.19 -13.63 -1.14
C GLU A 222 23.79 -15.11 -1.10
N VAL A 223 24.58 -15.96 -1.73
CA VAL A 223 24.34 -17.41 -1.72
C VAL A 223 25.21 -18.01 -0.62
N GLY A 224 24.60 -18.60 0.41
CA GLY A 224 25.34 -19.30 1.46
C GLY A 224 26.02 -20.58 0.96
N GLU A 225 26.84 -21.22 1.82
CA GLU A 225 27.67 -22.41 1.53
C GLU A 225 26.92 -23.61 0.88
N GLY A 226 25.59 -23.63 0.91
CA GLY A 226 24.76 -24.69 0.27
C GLY A 226 24.52 -24.51 -1.24
N GLY A 227 24.72 -23.31 -1.77
CA GLY A 227 24.26 -22.94 -3.11
C GLY A 227 22.73 -22.82 -3.19
N TRP A 228 22.24 -22.24 -4.27
CA TRP A 228 20.81 -22.26 -4.59
C TRP A 228 20.52 -23.21 -5.74
N SER A 229 19.30 -23.75 -5.76
CA SER A 229 18.79 -24.55 -6.87
C SER A 229 17.70 -23.75 -7.58
N ALA A 230 17.90 -23.52 -8.87
CA ALA A 230 17.00 -22.78 -9.71
C ALA A 230 16.63 -23.60 -10.95
N VAL A 231 15.61 -23.15 -11.68
CA VAL A 231 15.18 -23.71 -12.95
C VAL A 231 15.30 -22.62 -14.01
N ASP A 232 16.02 -22.89 -15.10
CA ASP A 232 16.13 -21.94 -16.21
C ASP A 232 14.84 -21.82 -17.03
N GLY A 233 14.84 -20.95 -18.04
CA GLY A 233 13.68 -20.73 -18.91
C GLY A 233 13.24 -21.98 -19.70
N ASP A 234 14.10 -22.99 -19.83
CA ASP A 234 13.80 -24.25 -20.52
C ASP A 234 13.33 -25.35 -19.55
N GLY A 235 13.17 -25.03 -18.26
CA GLY A 235 12.75 -26.00 -17.25
C GLY A 235 13.90 -26.88 -16.73
N LYS A 236 15.16 -26.57 -17.06
CA LYS A 236 16.31 -27.35 -16.62
C LYS A 236 16.83 -26.84 -15.27
N LEU A 237 17.16 -27.79 -14.40
CA LEU A 237 17.76 -27.50 -13.11
C LEU A 237 19.16 -26.89 -13.27
N VAL A 238 19.35 -25.70 -12.72
CA VAL A 238 20.61 -24.97 -12.64
C VAL A 238 20.99 -24.81 -11.17
N ARG A 239 22.24 -25.14 -10.84
CA ARG A 239 22.78 -24.91 -9.51
C ARG A 239 23.57 -23.62 -9.50
N ILE A 240 23.15 -22.69 -8.65
CA ILE A 240 23.83 -21.42 -8.42
C ILE A 240 24.82 -21.68 -7.29
N ALA A 241 26.11 -21.68 -7.64
CA ALA A 241 27.17 -21.86 -6.67
C ALA A 241 27.27 -20.66 -5.72
N GLU A 242 28.03 -20.83 -4.64
CA GLU A 242 28.46 -19.72 -3.81
C GLU A 242 29.08 -18.64 -4.69
N ALA A 243 28.54 -17.43 -4.58
CA ALA A 243 28.91 -16.29 -5.39
C ALA A 243 29.27 -15.14 -4.44
N GLU A 244 30.12 -14.24 -4.91
CA GLU A 244 30.57 -13.10 -4.11
C GLU A 244 29.36 -12.31 -3.56
N PRO A 245 29.42 -11.82 -2.31
CA PRO A 245 28.41 -10.98 -1.71
C PRO A 245 27.92 -9.88 -2.67
N GLY A 246 26.62 -9.90 -2.98
CA GLY A 246 25.99 -8.92 -3.86
C GLY A 246 26.28 -9.08 -5.36
N SER A 247 26.84 -10.22 -5.80
CA SER A 247 26.99 -10.55 -7.23
C SER A 247 25.70 -11.04 -7.87
N LEU A 248 24.67 -11.34 -7.08
CA LEU A 248 23.36 -11.75 -7.55
C LEU A 248 22.31 -10.73 -7.19
N ILE A 249 21.34 -10.58 -8.08
CA ILE A 249 20.12 -9.81 -7.83
C ILE A 249 18.94 -10.75 -7.88
N THR A 250 18.05 -10.66 -6.90
CA THR A 250 16.80 -11.41 -6.86
C THR A 250 15.63 -10.46 -7.12
N VAL A 251 14.69 -10.89 -7.96
CA VAL A 251 13.41 -10.24 -8.18
C VAL A 251 12.31 -11.14 -7.63
N THR A 252 11.59 -10.68 -6.62
CA THR A 252 10.59 -11.46 -5.88
C THR A 252 9.18 -10.99 -6.20
N PHE A 253 8.37 -11.90 -6.73
CA PHE A 253 6.94 -11.70 -7.01
C PHE A 253 6.10 -12.40 -5.94
N ARG A 254 5.11 -11.68 -5.43
CA ARG A 254 4.11 -12.24 -4.53
C ARG A 254 3.02 -12.94 -5.33
N THR A 255 2.66 -14.14 -4.88
CA THR A 255 1.69 -14.99 -5.55
C THR A 255 0.57 -15.42 -4.60
N THR A 256 -0.55 -15.83 -5.18
CA THR A 256 -1.65 -16.47 -4.46
C THR A 256 -1.24 -17.78 -3.78
N GLN A 257 -0.10 -18.35 -4.17
CA GLN A 257 0.41 -19.63 -3.69
C GLN A 257 1.52 -19.47 -2.65
N ASP A 258 1.88 -18.24 -2.25
CA ASP A 258 3.00 -17.97 -1.33
C ASP A 258 2.89 -18.75 -0.02
N GLY A 259 1.66 -18.97 0.48
CA GLY A 259 1.42 -19.72 1.71
C GLY A 259 1.72 -21.23 1.62
N MET A 260 1.82 -21.79 0.43
CA MET A 260 2.14 -23.21 0.21
C MET A 260 3.51 -23.39 -0.44
N LEU A 261 3.78 -22.62 -1.50
CA LEU A 261 4.94 -22.77 -2.37
C LEU A 261 6.06 -21.75 -2.08
N GLY A 262 5.76 -20.72 -1.31
CA GLY A 262 6.60 -19.53 -1.21
C GLY A 262 6.50 -18.61 -2.44
N PRO A 263 7.13 -17.44 -2.38
CA PRO A 263 7.10 -16.47 -3.45
C PRO A 263 7.87 -16.95 -4.69
N MET A 264 7.57 -16.35 -5.84
CA MET A 264 8.34 -16.58 -7.05
C MET A 264 9.56 -15.68 -7.09
N VAL A 265 10.76 -16.27 -7.12
CA VAL A 265 12.01 -15.53 -7.09
C VAL A 265 12.81 -15.80 -8.35
N ALA A 266 12.98 -14.77 -9.19
CA ALA A 266 13.92 -14.78 -10.31
C ALA A 266 15.32 -14.38 -9.81
N VAL A 267 16.36 -15.04 -10.31
CA VAL A 267 17.76 -14.78 -9.94
C VAL A 267 18.53 -14.31 -11.16
N PHE A 268 19.24 -13.20 -11.02
CA PHE A 268 20.04 -12.57 -12.04
C PHE A 268 21.52 -12.53 -11.66
N ASP A 269 22.38 -12.69 -12.66
CA ASP A 269 23.79 -12.30 -12.56
C ASP A 269 23.88 -10.77 -12.61
N ARG A 270 24.37 -10.13 -11.55
CA ARG A 270 24.45 -8.67 -11.46
C ARG A 270 25.35 -8.05 -12.53
N SER A 271 26.43 -8.73 -12.90
CA SER A 271 27.42 -8.19 -13.86
C SER A 271 26.90 -8.23 -15.28
N LYS A 272 26.12 -9.26 -15.62
CA LYS A 272 25.59 -9.48 -16.98
C LYS A 272 24.15 -9.02 -17.15
N ARG A 273 23.42 -8.84 -16.04
CA ARG A 273 21.96 -8.61 -16.02
C ARG A 273 21.19 -9.70 -16.77
N GLU A 274 21.71 -10.91 -16.74
CA GLU A 274 21.11 -12.09 -17.37
C GLU A 274 20.36 -12.91 -16.33
N LEU A 275 19.15 -13.36 -16.68
CA LEU A 275 18.37 -14.27 -15.85
C LEU A 275 19.07 -15.63 -15.80
N ILE A 276 19.46 -16.05 -14.60
CA ILE A 276 20.03 -17.38 -14.34
C ILE A 276 18.91 -18.42 -14.27
N GLY A 277 17.80 -18.07 -13.62
CA GLY A 277 16.64 -18.93 -13.49
C GLY A 277 15.73 -18.52 -12.33
N TRP A 278 14.76 -19.38 -12.03
CA TRP A 278 13.77 -19.23 -10.97
C TRP A 278 14.09 -20.16 -9.81
N LEU A 279 14.14 -19.64 -8.58
CA LEU A 279 14.37 -20.49 -7.41
C LEU A 279 13.28 -21.55 -7.29
N LEU A 280 13.69 -22.77 -6.89
CA LEU A 280 12.75 -23.83 -6.59
C LEU A 280 11.85 -23.44 -5.44
N ARG A 281 10.55 -23.68 -5.66
CA ARG A 281 9.47 -23.52 -4.69
C ARG A 281 9.16 -24.88 -4.06
N TYR A 282 8.67 -24.89 -2.82
CA TYR A 282 8.52 -26.11 -1.99
C TYR A 282 7.09 -26.62 -1.91
#